data_AF-A0A497R2F9-F1
#
_entry.id   AF-A0A497R2F9-F1
#
_cell.length_a   1.000
_cell.length_b   1.000
_cell.length_c   1.000
_cell.angle_alpha   90.00
_cell.angle_beta   90.00
_cell.angle_gamma   90.00
#
_symmetry.space_group_name_H-M   'P 1'
#
loop_
_entity.id
_entity.type
_entity.pdbx_description
1 polymer ?
#
loop_
_entity_poly.entity_id
_entity_poly.type
_entity_poly.pdbx_seq_one_letter_code
_entity_poly.pdbx_strand_id
1 'polypeptide(L)'
;MIDEILKDEEMNCIYQILKKENNITSRRILELATTEEFEDICTGCVSGDSFLRAVKKMEQLGVIKSSLGKGGYRWELIAKE
;
A
#
# COMPACT_ATOMS: atom_id res chain seq x y z
N MET A 1 -15.25 0.75 5.62
CA MET A 1 -13.83 0.39 5.84
C MET A 1 -13.04 0.58 4.55
N ILE A 2 -13.45 -0.06 3.44
CA ILE A 2 -12.90 0.24 2.10
C ILE A 2 -13.20 1.70 1.69
N ASP A 3 -14.37 2.25 2.04
CA ASP A 3 -14.70 3.65 1.75
C ASP A 3 -13.74 4.69 2.38
N GLU A 4 -13.06 4.32 3.46
CA GLU A 4 -12.06 5.19 4.10
C GLU A 4 -10.73 5.16 3.33
N ILE A 5 -10.36 3.98 2.84
CA ILE A 5 -9.19 3.78 1.98
C ILE A 5 -9.34 4.53 0.67
N LEU A 6 -10.52 4.46 0.04
CA LEU A 6 -10.77 5.12 -1.25
C LEU A 6 -10.77 6.65 -1.15
N LYS A 7 -10.87 7.23 0.05
CA LYS A 7 -10.85 8.67 0.29
C LYS A 7 -9.46 9.23 0.64
N ASP A 8 -8.53 8.37 1.04
CA ASP A 8 -7.14 8.75 1.36
C ASP A 8 -6.26 8.30 0.18
N GLU A 9 -5.71 9.26 -0.57
CA GLU A 9 -4.97 9.00 -1.82
C GLU A 9 -3.78 8.06 -1.60
N GLU A 10 -3.08 8.19 -0.47
CA GLU A 10 -1.94 7.34 -0.12
C GLU A 10 -2.41 5.90 0.15
N MET A 11 -3.51 5.73 0.91
CA MET A 11 -4.08 4.40 1.17
C MET A 11 -4.67 3.77 -0.08
N ASN A 12 -5.35 4.54 -0.93
CA ASN A 12 -5.92 4.05 -2.18
C ASN A 12 -4.82 3.57 -3.14
N CYS A 13 -3.76 4.35 -3.34
CA CYS A 13 -2.59 3.94 -4.13
C CYS A 13 -2.04 2.58 -3.68
N ILE A 14 -1.74 2.44 -2.38
CA ILE A 14 -1.20 1.19 -1.83
C ILE A 14 -2.20 0.03 -1.96
N TYR A 15 -3.49 0.30 -1.76
CA TYR A 15 -4.55 -0.69 -1.91
C TYR A 15 -4.63 -1.22 -3.35
N GLN A 16 -4.61 -0.34 -4.37
CA GLN A 16 -4.62 -0.76 -5.77
C GLN A 16 -3.38 -1.59 -6.13
N ILE A 17 -2.21 -1.17 -5.65
CA ILE A 17 -0.96 -1.92 -5.85
C ILE A 17 -1.05 -3.31 -5.21
N LEU A 18 -1.49 -3.42 -3.95
CA LEU A 18 -1.61 -4.70 -3.25
C LEU A 18 -2.72 -5.59 -3.80
N LYS A 19 -3.76 -5.01 -4.41
CA LYS A 19 -4.80 -5.74 -5.16
C LYS A 19 -4.22 -6.36 -6.42
N LYS A 20 -3.27 -5.69 -7.08
CA LYS A 20 -2.58 -6.18 -8.29
C LYS A 20 -1.46 -7.18 -7.97
N GLU A 21 -0.59 -6.85 -7.03
CA GLU A 21 0.55 -7.67 -6.61
C GLU A 21 0.56 -7.77 -5.07
N ASN A 22 0.10 -8.91 -4.56
CA ASN A 22 -0.08 -9.11 -3.12
C ASN A 22 1.18 -9.70 -2.46
N ASN A 23 1.32 -9.50 -1.13
CA ASN A 23 2.45 -9.99 -0.33
C ASN A 23 3.81 -9.54 -0.90
N ILE A 24 4.03 -8.24 -0.99
CA ILE A 24 5.23 -7.63 -1.57
C ILE A 24 5.94 -6.69 -0.58
N THR A 25 7.21 -6.38 -0.85
CA THR A 25 8.01 -5.52 0.03
C THR A 25 7.65 -4.04 -0.13
N SER A 26 7.94 -3.22 0.88
CA SER A 26 7.79 -1.75 0.77
C SER A 26 8.51 -1.19 -0.47
N ARG A 27 9.71 -1.73 -0.77
CA ARG A 27 10.47 -1.34 -1.96
C ARG A 27 9.71 -1.64 -3.24
N ARG A 28 9.09 -2.82 -3.36
CA ARG A 28 8.32 -3.20 -4.55
C ARG A 28 7.08 -2.32 -4.72
N ILE A 29 6.43 -1.95 -3.62
CA ILE A 29 5.29 -1.01 -3.65
C ILE A 29 5.75 0.36 -4.16
N LEU A 30 6.85 0.90 -3.65
CA LEU A 30 7.39 2.19 -4.09
C LEU A 30 7.84 2.15 -5.56
N GLU A 31 8.41 1.04 -6.03
CA GLU A 31 8.74 0.84 -7.44
C GLU A 31 7.47 0.88 -8.32
N LEU A 32 6.41 0.15 -7.92
CA LEU A 32 5.13 0.13 -8.64
C LEU A 32 4.41 1.49 -8.60
N ALA A 33 4.51 2.23 -7.50
CA ALA A 33 3.92 3.57 -7.38
C ALA A 33 4.50 4.59 -8.38
N THR A 34 5.63 4.29 -9.01
CA THR A 34 6.29 5.15 -10.02
C THR A 34 6.07 4.70 -11.46
N THR A 35 5.29 3.65 -11.69
CA THR A 35 4.98 3.19 -13.06
C THR A 35 3.78 3.94 -13.64
N GLU A 36 3.69 4.00 -14.97
CA GLU A 36 2.55 4.60 -15.70
C GLU A 36 1.19 4.00 -15.27
N GLU A 37 1.17 2.77 -14.77
CA GLU A 37 -0.06 2.12 -14.29
C GLU A 37 -0.63 2.76 -13.00
N PHE A 38 0.23 3.35 -12.17
CA PHE A 38 -0.15 3.85 -10.85
C PHE A 38 0.20 5.32 -10.62
N GLU A 39 0.93 5.98 -11.52
CA GLU A 39 1.40 7.35 -11.34
C GLU A 39 0.27 8.36 -11.08
N ASP A 40 -0.89 8.17 -11.72
CA ASP A 40 -2.08 9.03 -11.58
C ASP A 40 -2.77 8.90 -10.21
N ILE A 41 -2.61 7.74 -9.55
CA ILE A 41 -3.27 7.42 -8.27
C ILE A 41 -2.29 7.64 -7.11
N CYS A 42 -1.00 7.51 -7.35
CA CYS A 42 0.06 7.55 -6.34
C CYS A 42 0.71 8.92 -6.18
N THR A 43 -0.02 10.00 -6.52
CA THR A 43 0.38 11.41 -6.50
C THR A 43 0.69 11.93 -5.09
N GLY A 44 1.72 11.40 -4.46
CA GLY A 44 2.11 11.72 -3.07
C GLY A 44 2.64 10.53 -2.26
N CYS A 45 2.39 9.29 -2.71
CA CYS A 45 2.80 8.08 -2.00
C CYS A 45 4.30 7.72 -2.18
N VAL A 46 5.05 8.57 -2.87
CA VAL A 46 6.46 8.35 -3.25
C VAL A 46 7.45 8.62 -2.12
N SER A 47 7.01 9.27 -1.04
CA SER A 47 7.86 9.48 0.14
C SER A 47 7.76 8.27 1.08
N GLY A 48 8.90 7.78 1.58
CA GLY A 48 8.92 6.64 2.50
C GLY A 48 8.17 6.89 3.81
N ASP A 49 8.04 8.15 4.22
CA ASP A 49 7.32 8.60 5.42
C ASP A 49 5.80 8.61 5.21
N SER A 50 5.31 9.13 4.07
CA SER A 50 3.92 9.01 3.62
C SER A 50 3.50 7.55 3.51
N PHE A 51 4.31 6.73 2.84
CA PHE A 51 4.07 5.30 2.72
C PHE A 51 3.91 4.63 4.09
N LEU A 52 4.85 4.88 5.03
CA LEU A 52 4.82 4.28 6.35
C LEU A 52 3.57 4.68 7.15
N ARG A 53 3.15 5.95 7.08
CA ARG A 53 1.90 6.40 7.71
C ARG A 53 0.68 5.68 7.13
N ALA A 54 0.59 5.61 5.80
CA ALA A 54 -0.55 4.99 5.11
C ALA A 54 -0.66 3.50 5.43
N VAL A 55 0.43 2.72 5.32
CA VAL A 55 0.39 1.29 5.67
C VAL A 55 0.08 1.05 7.15
N LYS A 56 0.52 1.94 8.06
CA LYS A 56 0.18 1.82 9.48
C LYS A 56 -1.30 2.11 9.74
N LYS A 57 -1.91 3.10 9.08
CA LYS A 57 -3.35 3.31 9.12
C LYS A 57 -4.10 2.08 8.57
N MET A 58 -3.69 1.56 7.42
CA MET A 58 -4.33 0.39 6.81
C MET A 58 -4.21 -0.88 7.68
N GLU A 59 -3.09 -1.06 8.38
CA GLU A 59 -2.88 -2.15 9.34
C GLU A 59 -3.78 -1.99 10.57
N GLN A 60 -3.92 -0.76 11.09
CA GLN A 60 -4.86 -0.45 12.19
C GLN A 60 -6.32 -0.67 11.80
N LEU A 61 -6.68 -0.37 10.55
CA LEU A 61 -8.01 -0.65 9.98
C LEU A 61 -8.23 -2.14 9.66
N GLY A 62 -7.22 -3.01 9.86
CA GLY A 62 -7.34 -4.44 9.61
C GLY A 62 -7.46 -4.82 8.13
N VAL A 63 -6.98 -3.96 7.22
CA VAL A 63 -7.09 -4.17 5.77
C VAL A 63 -5.87 -4.88 5.22
N ILE A 64 -4.70 -4.59 5.79
CA ILE A 64 -3.44 -5.23 5.45
C ILE A 64 -2.79 -5.83 6.70
N LYS A 65 -1.90 -6.80 6.50
CA LYS A 65 -0.98 -7.28 7.53
C LYS A 65 0.46 -7.09 7.09
N SER A 66 1.34 -6.80 8.04
CA SER A 66 2.77 -6.86 7.82
C SER A 66 3.38 -8.18 8.29
N SER A 67 4.42 -8.63 7.59
CA SER A 67 5.28 -9.73 8.03
C SER A 67 6.74 -9.41 7.77
N LEU A 68 7.63 -9.82 8.68
CA LEU A 68 9.07 -9.67 8.47
C LEU A 68 9.56 -10.82 7.57
N GLY A 69 10.18 -10.48 6.45
CA GLY A 69 10.71 -11.46 5.51
C GLY A 69 12.06 -11.05 4.93
N LYS A 70 12.56 -11.87 3.99
CA LYS A 70 13.78 -11.54 3.24
C LYS A 70 13.56 -10.25 2.44
N GLY A 71 14.40 -9.24 2.69
CA GLY A 71 14.29 -7.92 2.05
C GLY A 71 13.43 -6.90 2.81
N GLY A 72 13.01 -7.20 4.05
CA GLY A 72 12.31 -6.26 4.94
C GLY A 72 10.85 -6.63 5.20
N TYR A 73 10.06 -5.62 5.56
CA TYR A 73 8.61 -5.79 5.75
C TYR A 73 7.93 -6.12 4.43
N ARG A 74 7.05 -7.12 4.47
CA ARG A 74 6.14 -7.49 3.39
C ARG A 74 4.72 -7.15 3.82
N TRP A 75 3.95 -6.62 2.88
CA TRP A 75 2.58 -6.15 3.08
C TRP A 75 1.64 -7.02 2.28
N GLU A 76 0.61 -7.52 2.94
CA GLU A 76 -0.39 -8.39 2.33
C GLU A 76 -1.79 -7.85 2.60
N LEU A 77 -2.60 -7.76 1.56
CA LEU A 77 -4.02 -7.45 1.65
C LEU A 77 -4.76 -8.63 2.31
N ILE A 78 -5.46 -8.36 3.42
CA ILE A 78 -6.28 -9.34 4.15
C ILE A 78 -7.77 -9.07 4.05
N ALA A 79 -8.18 -7.82 3.82
CA ALA A 79 -9.56 -7.51 3.47
C ALA A 79 -9.81 -7.86 2.00
N LYS A 80 -10.56 -8.94 1.78
CA LYS A 80 -11.16 -9.23 0.48
C LYS A 80 -12.53 -8.54 0.41
N GLU A 81 -12.83 -7.99 -0.76
CA GLU A 81 -14.13 -7.39 -1.13
C GLU A 81 -15.32 -8.21 -0.63
#